data_AF-A0AB33H9N4-F1
#
_entry.id   AF-A0AB33H9N4-F1
#
_cell.length_a   1.000
_cell.length_b   1.000
_cell.length_c   1.000
_cell.angle_alpha   90.00
_cell.angle_beta   90.00
_cell.angle_gamma   90.00
#
_symmetry.space_group_name_H-M   'P 1'
#
loop_
_entity.id
_entity.type
_entity.pdbx_description
1 polymer ?
#
loop_
_entity_poly.entity_id
_entity_poly.type
_entity_poly.pdbx_seq_one_letter_code
_entity_poly.pdbx_strand_id
1 'polypeptide(L)' 'MNMYRVLSNCLDRAGLPLPVTWYGEAISPKQAVEKMETEAKRNGWSDIEIIRIYERKQINDMGVAA' A
#
# COMPACT_ATOMS: atom_id res chain seq x y z
N MET A 1 4.61 14.21 -12.61
CA MET A 1 4.09 13.36 -11.51
C MET A 1 2.76 12.80 -11.96
N ASN A 2 2.45 11.57 -11.56
CA ASN A 2 1.19 10.92 -11.93
C ASN A 2 0.36 10.68 -10.66
N MET A 3 -0.95 10.64 -10.81
CA MET A 3 -1.86 10.26 -9.74
C MET A 3 -1.90 8.73 -9.62
N TYR A 4 -1.66 8.23 -8.42
CA TYR A 4 -1.68 6.80 -8.12
C TYR A 4 -2.82 6.46 -7.18
N ARG A 5 -3.35 5.24 -7.36
CA ARG A 5 -4.26 4.58 -6.44
C ARG A 5 -3.57 3.37 -5.81
N VAL A 6 -3.43 3.36 -4.50
CA VAL A 6 -2.88 2.24 -3.75
C VAL A 6 -3.98 1.62 -2.90
N LEU A 7 -4.26 0.34 -3.12
CA LEU A 7 -5.20 -0.43 -2.31
C LEU A 7 -4.41 -1.05 -1.17
N SER A 8 -4.83 -0.84 0.07
CA SER A 8 -4.24 -1.40 1.28
C SER A 8 -5.25 -2.14 2.14
N ASN A 9 -4.82 -3.08 2.98
CA ASN A 9 -5.60 -3.55 4.12
C ASN A 9 -4.91 -2.98 5.36
N CYS A 10 -5.67 -2.38 6.25
CA CYS A 10 -5.19 -1.85 7.53
C CYS A 10 -5.89 -2.61 8.65
N LEU A 11 -5.47 -2.42 9.91
CA LEU A 11 -6.20 -2.93 11.06
C LEU A 11 -6.93 -1.77 11.73
N ASP A 12 -8.19 -1.99 12.12
CA ASP A 12 -8.88 -1.07 13.01
C ASP A 12 -8.39 -1.22 14.46
N ARG A 13 -8.98 -0.45 15.39
CA ARG A 13 -8.61 -0.52 16.82
C ARG A 13 -8.88 -1.89 17.47
N ALA A 14 -9.75 -2.71 16.87
CA ALA A 14 -10.06 -4.06 17.32
C ALA A 14 -9.16 -5.12 16.65
N GLY A 15 -8.24 -4.72 15.77
CA GLY A 15 -7.37 -5.63 15.04
C GLY A 15 -8.06 -6.30 13.85
N LEU A 16 -9.21 -5.79 13.38
CA LEU A 16 -9.91 -6.33 12.22
C LEU A 16 -9.37 -5.70 10.92
N PRO A 17 -9.19 -6.51 9.85
CA PRO A 17 -8.82 -5.99 8.53
C PRO A 17 -9.86 -4.99 7.99
N LEU A 18 -9.39 -3.81 7.63
CA LEU A 18 -10.16 -2.72 7.02
C LEU A 18 -9.51 -2.38 5.67
N PRO A 19 -10.20 -2.58 4.54
CA PRO A 19 -9.68 -2.18 3.23
C PRO A 19 -9.65 -0.65 3.14
N VAL A 20 -8.49 -0.11 2.76
CA VAL A 20 -8.26 1.33 2.60
C VAL A 20 -7.78 1.59 1.19
N THR A 21 -8.26 2.68 0.59
CA THR A 21 -7.72 3.16 -0.69
C THR A 21 -7.01 4.48 -0.47
N TRP A 22 -5.71 4.52 -0.77
CA TRP A 22 -4.93 5.74 -0.77
C TRP A 22 -4.85 6.31 -2.19
N TYR A 23 -4.97 7.64 -2.28
CA TYR A 23 -4.82 8.39 -3.52
C TYR A 23 -3.78 9.48 -3.31
N GLY A 24 -2.85 9.60 -4.26
CA GLY A 24 -1.88 10.70 -4.21
C GLY A 24 -0.90 10.70 -5.37
N GLU A 25 -0.20 11.82 -5.50
CA GLU A 25 0.76 12.01 -6.58
C GLU A 25 2.12 11.42 -6.24
N ALA A 26 2.71 10.69 -7.19
CA ALA A 26 4.05 10.16 -7.08
C ALA A 26 4.76 10.15 -8.44
N ILE A 27 6.06 9.91 -8.41
CA ILE A 27 6.94 9.76 -9.57
C ILE A 27 6.91 8.30 -10.07
N SER A 28 6.73 7.34 -9.17
CA SER A 28 6.68 5.90 -9.49
C SER A 28 5.68 5.16 -8.59
N PRO A 29 5.24 3.94 -8.98
CA PRO A 29 4.41 3.09 -8.12
C PRO A 29 5.05 2.79 -6.77
N LYS A 30 6.38 2.57 -6.75
CA LYS A 30 7.14 2.35 -5.52
C LYS A 30 7.06 3.57 -4.60
N GLN A 31 7.29 4.77 -5.14
CA GLN A 31 7.18 5.99 -4.34
C GLN A 31 5.75 6.24 -3.84
N ALA A 32 4.72 5.87 -4.62
CA ALA A 32 3.33 5.97 -4.18
C ALA A 32 3.05 5.09 -2.93
N VAL A 33 3.61 3.88 -2.90
CA VAL A 33 3.49 2.97 -1.74
C VAL A 33 4.24 3.53 -0.53
N GLU A 34 5.49 4.00 -0.71
CA GLU A 34 6.28 4.61 0.38
C GLU A 34 5.59 5.84 1.00
N LYS A 35 4.94 6.66 0.17
CA LYS A 35 4.13 7.80 0.64
C LYS A 35 2.92 7.33 1.45
N MET A 36 2.16 6.37 0.92
CA MET A 36 1.02 5.77 1.62
C MET A 36 1.43 5.17 2.96
N GLU A 37 2.55 4.44 3.03
CA GLU A 37 3.12 3.88 4.27
C GLU A 37 3.47 4.96 5.29
N THR A 38 4.09 6.06 4.82
CA THR A 38 4.46 7.17 5.68
C THR A 38 3.23 7.84 6.30
N GLU A 39 2.18 8.04 5.51
CA GLU A 39 0.91 8.58 5.99
C GLU A 39 0.18 7.60 6.93
N ALA A 40 0.20 6.31 6.58
CA ALA A 40 -0.37 5.24 7.39
C ALA A 40 0.23 5.22 8.80
N LYS A 41 1.56 5.28 8.90
CA LYS A 41 2.28 5.33 10.18
C LYS A 41 1.93 6.57 10.99
N ARG A 42 1.85 7.74 10.35
CA ARG A 42 1.44 9.00 11.02
C ARG A 42 0.02 8.93 11.55
N ASN A 43 -0.86 8.17 10.89
CA ASN A 43 -2.25 7.98 11.28
C ASN A 43 -2.47 6.75 12.21
N GLY A 44 -1.39 6.06 12.60
CA GLY A 44 -1.44 4.93 13.53
C GLY A 44 -1.97 3.62 12.94
N TRP A 45 -1.82 3.40 11.63
CA TRP A 45 -2.20 2.13 10.99
C TRP A 45 -1.14 1.05 11.25
N SER A 46 -1.55 -0.23 11.26
CA SER A 46 -0.64 -1.36 11.49
C SER A 46 0.27 -1.65 10.28
N ASP A 47 1.57 -1.84 10.52
CA ASP A 47 2.61 -2.04 9.50
C ASP A 47 2.50 -3.39 8.73
N ILE A 48 1.92 -4.43 9.35
CA ILE A 48 2.00 -5.82 8.87
C ILE A 48 1.23 -6.04 7.56
N GLU A 49 0.06 -5.41 7.41
CA GLU A 49 -0.81 -5.63 6.24
C GLU A 49 -0.41 -4.75 5.04
N ILE A 50 0.30 -3.64 5.26
CA ILE A 50 0.79 -2.78 4.18
C ILE A 50 1.93 -3.47 3.40
N ILE A 51 2.85 -4.12 4.13
CA ILE A 51 3.97 -4.87 3.53
C ILE A 51 3.46 -6.03 2.66
N ARG A 52 2.42 -6.74 3.08
CA ARG A 52 1.80 -7.85 2.32
C ARG A 52 1.35 -7.44 0.91
N ILE A 53 0.95 -6.19 0.75
CA ILE A 53 0.44 -5.67 -0.54
C ILE A 53 1.57 -5.29 -1.47
N TYR A 54 2.67 -4.78 -0.92
CA TYR A 54 3.90 -4.55 -1.69
C TYR A 54 4.45 -5.88 -2.26
N GLU A 55 4.52 -6.92 -1.43
CA GLU A 55 5.02 -8.24 -1.86
C GLU A 55 4.13 -8.88 -2.93
N ARG A 56 2.80 -8.83 -2.78
CA ARG A 56 1.86 -9.37 -3.79
C ARG A 56 1.96 -8.67 -5.14
N LYS A 57 2.22 -7.35 -5.16
CA LYS A 57 2.41 -6.61 -6.42
C LYS A 57 3.74 -6.94 -7.08
N GLN A 58 4.82 -7.05 -6.31
CA GLN A 58 6.12 -7.46 -6.85
C GLN A 58 6.08 -8.88 -7.41
N ILE A 59 5.33 -9.80 -6.78
CA ILE A 59 5.12 -11.16 -7.29
C ILE A 59 4.26 -11.15 -8.57
N ASN A 60 3.25 -10.29 -8.68
CA ASN A 60 2.44 -10.19 -9.90
C ASN A 60 3.15 -9.46 -11.05
N ASP A 61 4.04 -8.49 -10.78
CA ASP A 61 4.85 -7.82 -11.81
C ASP A 61 6.06 -8.67 -12.27
N MET A 62 6.52 -9.64 -11.46
CA MET A 62 7.48 -10.68 -11.89
C MET A 62 6.80 -11.95 -12.44
N GLY A 63 5.46 -11.98 -12.52
CA GLY A 63 4.66 -13.18 -12.76
C GLY A 63 3.97 -13.29 -14.12
N VAL A 64 4.39 -12.53 -15.16
CA VAL A 64 3.98 -12.79 -16.56
C VAL A 64 5.17 -12.62 -17.50
N ALA A 65 6.11 -13.56 -17.41
CA ALA A 65 7.08 -13.86 -18.47
C ALA A 65 7.34 -15.37 -18.47
N ALA A 66 6.35 -16.15 -18.92
CA ALA A 66 6.50 -17.52 -19.41
C ALA A 66 5.31 -17.87 -20.30
#